data_AF-A0A820K9G3-F1
#
_entry.id   AF-A0A820K9G3-F1
#
_cell.length_a   1.000
_cell.length_b   1.000
_cell.length_c   1.000
_cell.angle_alpha   90.00
_cell.angle_beta   90.00
_cell.angle_gamma   90.00
#
_symmetry.space_group_name_H-M   'P 1'
#
loop_
_entity.id
_entity.type
_entity.pdbx_description
1 polymer ?
#
loop_
_entity_poly.entity_id
_entity_poly.type
_entity_poly.pdbx_seq_one_letter_code
_entity_poly.pdbx_strand_id
1 'polypeptide(L)'
;VSPSDEPNLFQNLNVDILEVYALYPFHGTFQQLFNGSNIKYLRISGGDIRSDVSQSFTGTIRRLEVAKQASALSVQHFPVYPAHELIINAFYIIDFNDEHPPNYVNLVEIRVYSPDHIPANAFRQFPNIHTLSVSTDKDIDPHAFDGFTHLEKLTIKSAKLNLDIFNSLPNLKEFETNIEK
;
A
#
# COMPACT_ATOMS: atom_id res chain seq x y z
N VAL A 1 11.45 -24.85 -15.44
CA VAL A 1 10.73 -23.61 -15.79
C VAL A 1 10.49 -22.91 -14.48
N SER A 2 11.10 -21.74 -14.29
CA SER A 2 10.80 -20.98 -13.08
C SER A 2 9.31 -20.59 -13.17
N PRO A 3 8.51 -20.69 -12.10
CA PRO A 3 7.10 -20.27 -12.12
C PRO A 3 6.90 -18.82 -12.60
N SER A 4 7.99 -18.05 -12.71
CA SER A 4 8.06 -16.70 -13.25
C SER A 4 7.89 -16.58 -14.76
N ASP A 5 7.94 -17.64 -15.57
CA ASP A 5 7.97 -17.52 -17.05
C ASP A 5 6.58 -17.54 -17.73
N GLU A 6 5.48 -17.78 -16.97
CA GLU A 6 4.13 -17.88 -17.53
C GLU A 6 3.31 -16.59 -17.33
N PRO A 7 2.98 -15.84 -18.39
CA PRO A 7 2.25 -14.57 -18.28
C PRO A 7 0.79 -14.73 -17.83
N ASN A 8 0.30 -15.97 -17.73
CA ASN A 8 -1.09 -16.34 -17.50
C ASN A 8 -1.27 -17.18 -16.22
N LEU A 9 -0.33 -17.07 -15.28
CA LEU A 9 -0.16 -18.00 -14.16
C LEU A 9 -1.42 -18.24 -13.30
N PHE A 10 -2.27 -17.22 -13.14
CA PHE A 10 -3.45 -17.29 -12.27
C PHE A 10 -4.76 -17.02 -13.01
N GLN A 11 -4.80 -17.23 -14.33
CA GLN A 11 -5.99 -16.94 -15.13
C GLN A 11 -7.21 -17.79 -14.75
N ASN A 12 -8.39 -17.17 -14.81
CA ASN A 12 -9.69 -17.79 -14.53
C ASN A 12 -9.79 -18.45 -13.14
N LEU A 13 -8.94 -18.03 -12.21
CA LEU A 13 -8.95 -18.57 -10.86
C LEU A 13 -10.15 -18.02 -10.08
N ASN A 14 -10.92 -18.90 -9.43
CA ASN A 14 -12.06 -18.50 -8.60
C ASN A 14 -11.86 -19.05 -7.18
N VAL A 15 -11.40 -18.18 -6.29
CA VAL A 15 -11.05 -18.55 -4.90
C VAL A 15 -11.37 -17.40 -3.95
N ASP A 16 -11.62 -17.73 -2.69
CA ASP A 16 -11.83 -16.72 -1.67
C ASP A 16 -10.52 -16.01 -1.29
N ILE A 17 -9.45 -16.77 -1.15
CA ILE A 17 -8.14 -16.26 -0.73
C ILE A 17 -7.07 -16.82 -1.67
N LEU A 18 -6.22 -15.94 -2.17
CA LEU A 18 -4.97 -16.30 -2.81
C LEU A 18 -3.84 -15.48 -2.17
N GLU A 19 -2.81 -16.15 -1.68
CA GLU A 19 -1.58 -15.52 -1.23
C GLU A 19 -0.42 -15.95 -2.11
N VAL A 20 0.31 -14.98 -2.63
CA VAL A 20 1.46 -15.20 -3.51
C VAL A 20 2.69 -14.58 -2.85
N TYR A 21 3.73 -15.39 -2.71
CA TYR A 21 5.04 -14.96 -2.21
C TYR A 21 6.04 -15.03 -3.36
N ALA A 22 6.48 -13.87 -3.85
CA ALA A 22 7.35 -13.77 -4.99
C ALA A 22 8.73 -13.24 -4.58
N LEU A 23 9.78 -14.01 -4.88
CA LEU A 23 11.17 -13.59 -4.66
C LEU A 23 11.71 -12.75 -5.81
N TYR A 24 11.08 -12.84 -6.99
CA TYR A 24 11.49 -12.17 -8.21
C TYR A 24 10.30 -11.42 -8.82
N PRO A 25 10.53 -10.38 -9.64
CA PRO A 25 9.48 -9.73 -10.39
C PRO A 25 8.68 -10.71 -11.24
N PHE A 26 7.39 -10.44 -11.39
CA PHE A 26 6.52 -11.24 -12.26
C PHE A 26 6.76 -10.87 -13.72
N HIS A 27 6.75 -11.87 -14.59
CA HIS A 27 6.73 -11.63 -16.03
C HIS A 27 5.29 -11.39 -16.48
N GLY A 28 5.06 -10.24 -17.12
CA GLY A 28 3.74 -9.81 -17.55
C GLY A 28 3.21 -8.61 -16.75
N THR A 29 1.92 -8.34 -16.93
CA THR A 29 1.15 -7.30 -16.23
C THR A 29 0.15 -7.97 -15.29
N PHE A 30 -0.36 -7.22 -14.31
CA PHE A 30 -1.44 -7.68 -13.43
C PHE A 30 -2.64 -8.21 -14.23
N GLN A 31 -3.01 -7.49 -15.30
CA GLN A 31 -4.11 -7.82 -16.20
C GLN A 31 -3.90 -9.17 -16.90
N GLN A 32 -2.67 -9.48 -17.32
CA GLN A 32 -2.33 -10.77 -17.95
C GLN A 32 -2.38 -11.92 -16.94
N LEU A 33 -1.75 -11.73 -15.78
CA LEU A 33 -1.57 -12.75 -14.76
C LEU A 33 -2.91 -13.23 -14.17
N PHE A 34 -3.83 -12.29 -13.94
CA PHE A 34 -5.10 -12.54 -13.25
C PHE A 34 -6.33 -12.41 -14.17
N ASN A 35 -6.15 -12.50 -15.49
CA ASN A 35 -7.25 -12.35 -16.44
C ASN A 35 -8.39 -13.34 -16.14
N GLY A 36 -9.63 -12.85 -16.08
CA GLY A 36 -10.82 -13.65 -15.79
C GLY A 36 -10.95 -14.15 -14.35
N SER A 37 -10.04 -13.79 -13.44
CA SER A 37 -10.00 -14.35 -12.09
C SER A 37 -10.95 -13.61 -11.14
N ASN A 38 -11.62 -14.34 -10.26
CA ASN A 38 -12.50 -13.81 -9.22
C ASN A 38 -11.93 -14.17 -7.85
N ILE A 39 -11.34 -13.18 -7.17
CA ILE A 39 -10.64 -13.37 -5.91
C ILE A 39 -11.19 -12.39 -4.88
N LYS A 40 -11.67 -12.89 -3.73
CA LYS A 40 -12.15 -12.01 -2.67
C LYS A 40 -11.00 -11.30 -1.95
N TYR A 41 -9.92 -12.02 -1.66
CA TYR A 41 -8.73 -11.46 -1.04
C TYR A 41 -7.46 -12.00 -1.73
N LEU A 42 -6.74 -11.09 -2.38
CA LEU A 42 -5.46 -11.36 -3.02
C LEU A 42 -4.36 -10.68 -2.23
N ARG A 43 -3.39 -11.45 -1.74
CA ARG A 43 -2.18 -10.91 -1.13
C ARG A 43 -0.97 -11.24 -1.99
N ILE A 44 -0.17 -10.23 -2.29
CA ILE A 44 1.06 -10.38 -3.05
C ILE A 44 2.20 -9.83 -2.21
N SER A 45 3.11 -10.70 -1.80
CA SER A 45 4.27 -10.36 -0.99
C SER A 45 5.55 -10.48 -1.80
N GLY A 46 6.36 -9.42 -1.84
CA GLY A 46 7.62 -9.36 -2.57
C GLY A 46 7.48 -8.85 -4.00
N GLY A 47 8.03 -9.61 -4.95
CA GLY A 47 8.32 -9.26 -6.34
C GLY A 47 7.39 -8.26 -7.04
N ASP A 48 7.99 -7.45 -7.92
CA ASP A 48 7.27 -6.40 -8.63
C ASP A 48 6.26 -6.94 -9.64
N ILE A 49 5.06 -6.34 -9.63
CA ILE A 49 4.03 -6.55 -10.64
C ILE A 49 3.75 -5.23 -11.32
N ARG A 50 3.95 -5.21 -12.64
CA ARG A 50 3.58 -4.09 -13.49
C ARG A 50 2.06 -4.09 -13.69
N SER A 51 1.48 -2.91 -13.87
CA SER A 51 0.10 -2.77 -14.35
C SER A 51 0.14 -2.10 -15.72
N ASP A 52 -0.75 -2.51 -16.62
CA ASP A 52 -0.98 -1.84 -17.89
C ASP A 52 -2.45 -1.42 -17.95
N VAL A 53 -2.70 -0.16 -17.66
CA VAL A 53 -4.05 0.43 -17.64
C VAL A 53 -4.71 0.46 -19.02
N SER A 54 -3.96 0.26 -20.11
CA SER A 54 -4.53 0.13 -21.45
C SER A 54 -5.14 -1.26 -21.71
N GLN A 55 -4.73 -2.27 -20.93
CA GLN A 55 -5.28 -3.62 -21.01
C GLN A 55 -6.55 -3.73 -20.18
N SER A 56 -7.60 -4.29 -20.77
CA SER A 56 -8.84 -4.56 -20.04
C SER A 56 -8.61 -5.67 -19.02
N PHE A 57 -9.08 -5.45 -17.79
CA PHE A 57 -9.16 -6.50 -16.77
C PHE A 57 -10.56 -7.08 -16.73
N THR A 58 -10.70 -8.38 -16.98
CA THR A 58 -12.01 -9.06 -17.04
C THR A 58 -12.39 -9.77 -15.73
N GLY A 59 -11.46 -9.81 -14.77
CA GLY A 59 -11.67 -10.43 -13.46
C GLY A 59 -12.32 -9.51 -12.44
N THR A 60 -12.39 -9.97 -11.19
CA THR A 60 -12.81 -9.19 -10.03
C THR A 60 -11.88 -9.50 -8.86
N ILE A 61 -11.15 -8.50 -8.39
CA ILE A 61 -10.34 -8.58 -7.17
C ILE A 61 -11.00 -7.66 -6.15
N ARG A 62 -11.68 -8.24 -5.14
CA ARG A 62 -12.40 -7.42 -4.17
C ARG A 62 -11.43 -6.66 -3.27
N ARG A 63 -10.42 -7.34 -2.73
CA ARG A 63 -9.37 -6.72 -1.91
C ARG A 63 -8.00 -7.22 -2.33
N LEU A 64 -7.09 -6.28 -2.60
CA LEU A 64 -5.70 -6.54 -2.94
C LEU A 64 -4.79 -5.95 -1.86
N GLU A 65 -3.96 -6.79 -1.24
CA GLU A 65 -2.81 -6.34 -0.43
C GLU A 65 -1.51 -6.56 -1.22
N VAL A 66 -0.73 -5.49 -1.38
CA VAL A 66 0.63 -5.56 -1.94
C VAL A 66 1.62 -5.25 -0.84
N ALA A 67 2.45 -6.23 -0.48
CA ALA A 67 3.42 -6.15 0.61
C ALA A 67 4.84 -6.29 0.08
N LYS A 68 5.66 -5.24 0.12
CA LYS A 68 7.04 -5.32 -0.38
C LYS A 68 7.96 -4.23 0.12
N GLN A 69 9.25 -4.42 -0.09
CA GLN A 69 10.23 -3.36 0.09
C GLN A 69 10.13 -2.36 -1.07
N ALA A 70 10.08 -1.07 -0.75
CA ALA A 70 10.08 0.01 -1.72
C ALA A 70 10.72 1.25 -1.08
N SER A 71 11.43 2.06 -1.86
CA SER A 71 12.00 3.31 -1.34
C SER A 71 10.98 4.44 -1.25
N ALA A 72 9.88 4.35 -2.01
CA ALA A 72 8.85 5.39 -2.10
C ALA A 72 7.44 4.79 -2.29
N LEU A 73 6.42 5.56 -1.90
CA LEU A 73 5.01 5.28 -2.20
C LEU A 73 4.61 5.86 -3.57
N SER A 74 5.23 5.35 -4.64
CA SER A 74 5.08 5.90 -6.01
C SER A 74 4.40 4.95 -6.97
N VAL A 75 3.94 5.45 -8.13
CA VAL A 75 3.36 4.63 -9.22
C VAL A 75 4.35 3.60 -9.77
N GLN A 76 5.65 3.90 -9.67
CA GLN A 76 6.71 3.00 -10.10
C GLN A 76 6.78 1.75 -9.20
N HIS A 77 6.65 1.94 -7.88
CA HIS A 77 6.67 0.84 -6.93
C HIS A 77 5.28 0.21 -6.81
N PHE A 78 4.22 1.00 -6.74
CA PHE A 78 2.86 0.54 -6.53
C PHE A 78 2.00 1.08 -7.68
N PRO A 79 1.99 0.46 -8.86
CA PRO A 79 1.14 0.92 -9.95
C PRO A 79 -0.35 0.80 -9.57
N VAL A 80 -1.22 1.52 -10.30
CA VAL A 80 -2.67 1.41 -10.09
C VAL A 80 -3.15 0.02 -10.50
N TYR A 81 -3.76 -0.70 -9.56
CA TYR A 81 -4.28 -2.04 -9.76
C TYR A 81 -5.80 -2.03 -9.95
N PRO A 82 -6.36 -2.86 -10.85
CA PRO A 82 -7.79 -2.99 -11.06
C PRO A 82 -8.43 -3.88 -9.96
N ALA A 83 -8.46 -3.36 -8.72
CA ALA A 83 -9.11 -3.97 -7.57
C ALA A 83 -10.15 -3.02 -6.96
N HIS A 84 -11.15 -3.54 -6.23
CA HIS A 84 -12.12 -2.67 -5.55
C HIS A 84 -11.51 -1.98 -4.33
N GLU A 85 -10.69 -2.68 -3.55
CA GLU A 85 -9.94 -2.14 -2.42
C GLU A 85 -8.46 -2.49 -2.55
N LEU A 86 -7.61 -1.50 -2.31
CA LEU A 86 -6.16 -1.64 -2.29
C LEU A 86 -5.62 -1.37 -0.88
N ILE A 87 -4.70 -2.24 -0.46
CA ILE A 87 -3.91 -2.11 0.77
C ILE A 87 -2.44 -2.14 0.34
N ILE A 88 -1.68 -1.12 0.75
CA ILE A 88 -0.24 -1.07 0.55
C ILE A 88 0.45 -1.38 1.87
N ASN A 89 1.38 -2.32 1.86
CA ASN A 89 2.23 -2.66 2.98
C ASN A 89 3.70 -2.51 2.56
N ALA A 90 4.24 -1.32 2.73
CA ALA A 90 5.55 -0.93 2.23
C ALA A 90 6.60 -0.94 3.35
N PHE A 91 7.72 -1.61 3.09
CA PHE A 91 8.87 -1.64 3.99
C PHE A 91 10.00 -0.80 3.39
N TYR A 92 10.74 -0.08 4.24
CA TYR A 92 11.93 0.68 3.87
C TYR A 92 11.65 1.96 3.06
N ILE A 93 10.54 2.66 3.35
CA ILE A 93 10.25 3.95 2.70
C ILE A 93 11.22 5.00 3.22
N ILE A 94 11.96 5.65 2.32
CA ILE A 94 12.88 6.76 2.62
C ILE A 94 12.51 8.04 1.88
N ASP A 95 11.65 7.93 0.87
CA ASP A 95 11.17 9.05 0.07
C ASP A 95 9.64 9.12 0.12
N PHE A 96 9.15 10.24 0.64
CA PHE A 96 7.73 10.57 0.75
C PHE A 96 7.31 11.68 -0.22
N ASN A 97 8.22 12.21 -1.03
CA ASN A 97 8.02 13.37 -1.90
C ASN A 97 7.98 12.96 -3.37
N ASP A 98 7.10 12.00 -3.73
CA ASP A 98 6.92 11.67 -5.14
C ASP A 98 6.30 12.87 -5.89
N GLU A 99 6.95 13.35 -6.95
CA GLU A 99 6.43 14.42 -7.79
C GLU A 99 5.19 13.99 -8.61
N HIS A 100 4.96 12.68 -8.73
CA HIS A 100 3.91 12.09 -9.57
C HIS A 100 3.01 11.12 -8.78
N PRO A 101 2.23 11.63 -7.79
CA PRO A 101 1.38 10.79 -6.99
C PRO A 101 0.44 9.91 -7.82
N PRO A 102 0.37 8.61 -7.51
CA PRO A 102 -0.69 7.75 -8.00
C PRO A 102 -2.07 8.29 -7.62
N ASN A 103 -3.00 8.33 -8.57
CA ASN A 103 -4.41 8.57 -8.23
C ASN A 103 -5.09 7.27 -7.79
N TYR A 104 -4.81 6.81 -6.57
CA TYR A 104 -5.48 5.63 -6.02
C TYR A 104 -6.88 5.97 -5.51
N VAL A 105 -7.88 5.78 -6.36
CA VAL A 105 -9.29 5.95 -5.96
C VAL A 105 -9.79 4.84 -5.02
N ASN A 106 -9.07 3.72 -4.96
CA ASN A 106 -9.43 2.49 -4.25
C ASN A 106 -8.50 2.17 -3.06
N LEU A 107 -7.51 3.02 -2.76
CA LEU A 107 -6.60 2.82 -1.64
C LEU A 107 -7.32 3.11 -0.32
N VAL A 108 -7.43 2.10 0.54
CA VAL A 108 -8.15 2.20 1.82
C VAL A 108 -7.21 2.15 3.03
N GLU A 109 -6.05 1.51 2.88
CA GLU A 109 -5.10 1.31 3.97
C GLU A 109 -3.65 1.38 3.50
N ILE A 110 -2.82 2.05 4.29
CA ILE A 110 -1.36 2.07 4.11
C ILE A 110 -0.70 1.59 5.41
N ARG A 111 0.25 0.66 5.26
CA ARG A 111 1.18 0.25 6.31
C ARG A 111 2.59 0.58 5.84
N VAL A 112 3.32 1.35 6.62
CA VAL A 112 4.68 1.79 6.26
C VAL A 112 5.64 1.51 7.41
N TYR A 113 6.79 0.97 7.04
CA TYR A 113 8.00 1.08 7.84
C TYR A 113 9.01 1.99 7.14
N SER A 114 9.54 2.96 7.87
CA SER A 114 10.61 3.87 7.41
C SER A 114 11.80 3.80 8.39
N PRO A 115 13.04 3.57 7.92
CA PRO A 115 14.22 3.65 8.79
C PRO A 115 14.58 5.11 9.15
N ASP A 116 13.95 6.08 8.51
CA ASP A 116 14.27 7.50 8.57
C ASP A 116 13.13 8.35 9.16
N HIS A 117 13.41 9.65 9.32
CA HIS A 117 12.45 10.64 9.75
C HIS A 117 11.26 10.72 8.76
N ILE A 118 10.04 10.77 9.29
CA ILE A 118 8.83 10.94 8.47
C ILE A 118 8.51 12.43 8.37
N PRO A 119 8.64 13.05 7.18
CA PRO A 119 8.55 14.50 7.02
C PRO A 119 7.11 15.02 7.09
N ALA A 120 6.96 16.34 7.22
CA ALA A 120 5.68 17.02 7.06
C ALA A 120 5.02 16.65 5.72
N ASN A 121 3.70 16.50 5.70
CA ASN A 121 2.90 16.13 4.52
C ASN A 121 3.27 14.79 3.86
N ALA A 122 3.99 13.90 4.55
CA ALA A 122 4.48 12.62 4.02
C ALA A 122 3.43 11.77 3.30
N PHE A 123 2.16 11.92 3.67
CA PHE A 123 1.06 11.14 3.11
C PHE A 123 -0.06 11.99 2.48
N ARG A 124 0.19 13.29 2.26
CA ARG A 124 -0.80 14.23 1.74
C ARG A 124 -1.42 13.79 0.40
N GLN A 125 -0.71 12.96 -0.34
CA GLN A 125 -1.13 12.41 -1.63
C GLN A 125 -2.19 11.30 -1.53
N PHE A 126 -2.49 10.83 -0.32
CA PHE A 126 -3.43 9.73 -0.07
C PHE A 126 -4.65 10.20 0.75
N PRO A 127 -5.43 11.18 0.28
CA PRO A 127 -6.45 11.85 1.11
C PRO A 127 -7.66 10.97 1.48
N ASN A 128 -7.83 9.82 0.83
CA ASN A 128 -9.00 8.95 0.95
C ASN A 128 -8.76 7.71 1.84
N ILE A 129 -7.57 7.56 2.43
CA ILE A 129 -7.29 6.39 3.26
C ILE A 129 -8.02 6.49 4.59
N HIS A 130 -8.45 5.34 5.11
CA HIS A 130 -9.18 5.24 6.37
C HIS A 130 -8.30 4.66 7.47
N THR A 131 -7.29 3.86 7.10
CA THR A 131 -6.37 3.21 8.04
C THR A 131 -4.93 3.52 7.66
N LEU A 132 -4.15 3.92 8.66
CA LEU A 132 -2.72 4.15 8.52
C LEU A 132 -1.98 3.45 9.67
N SER A 133 -1.01 2.62 9.33
CA SER A 133 -0.03 2.10 10.29
C SER A 133 1.35 2.60 9.89
N VAL A 134 2.03 3.25 10.82
CA VAL A 134 3.37 3.80 10.61
C VAL A 134 4.30 3.24 11.66
N SER A 135 5.47 2.79 11.22
CA SER A 135 6.59 2.41 12.06
C SER A 135 7.82 3.17 11.58
N THR A 136 8.56 3.80 12.48
CA THR A 136 9.85 4.40 12.15
C THR A 136 10.84 4.22 13.28
N ASP A 137 12.13 4.20 12.97
CA ASP A 137 13.23 4.19 13.95
C ASP A 137 13.62 5.62 14.39
N LYS A 138 12.98 6.64 13.81
CA LYS A 138 13.23 8.06 14.05
C LYS A 138 11.96 8.75 14.57
N ASP A 139 11.96 10.08 14.50
CA ASP A 139 10.83 10.93 14.81
C ASP A 139 9.89 11.11 13.61
N ILE A 140 8.67 11.55 13.92
CA ILE A 140 7.64 11.89 12.95
C ILE A 140 7.39 13.38 13.07
N ASP A 141 7.42 14.11 11.95
CA ASP A 141 7.07 15.52 11.93
C ASP A 141 5.61 15.72 12.43
N PRO A 142 5.33 16.72 13.28
CA PRO A 142 3.97 16.99 13.76
C PRO A 142 2.93 17.22 12.66
N HIS A 143 3.36 17.64 11.48
CA HIS A 143 2.54 17.88 10.29
C HIS A 143 2.62 16.72 9.26
N ALA A 144 3.18 15.57 9.61
CA ALA A 144 3.31 14.42 8.70
C ALA A 144 1.95 13.92 8.18
N PHE A 145 0.90 14.10 8.99
CA PHE A 145 -0.45 13.61 8.74
C PHE A 145 -1.41 14.70 8.25
N ASP A 146 -0.90 15.88 7.93
CA ASP A 146 -1.71 16.97 7.39
C ASP A 146 -2.37 16.57 6.06
N GLY A 147 -3.67 16.87 5.94
CA GLY A 147 -4.48 16.52 4.78
C GLY A 147 -5.25 15.21 4.88
N PHE A 148 -5.06 14.42 5.95
CA PHE A 148 -5.89 13.25 6.23
C PHE A 148 -7.27 13.62 6.76
N THR A 149 -8.19 13.83 5.83
CA THR A 149 -9.58 14.17 6.15
C THR A 149 -10.46 12.96 6.40
N HIS A 150 -10.07 11.75 6.00
CA HIS A 150 -10.87 10.53 6.15
C HIS A 150 -10.24 9.47 7.06
N LEU A 151 -9.08 9.76 7.66
CA LEU A 151 -8.37 8.78 8.49
C LEU A 151 -9.15 8.50 9.77
N GLU A 152 -9.55 7.25 9.96
CA GLU A 152 -10.34 6.79 11.11
C GLU A 152 -9.48 5.98 12.09
N LYS A 153 -8.45 5.31 11.60
CA LYS A 153 -7.55 4.47 12.40
C LYS A 153 -6.09 4.82 12.16
N LEU A 154 -5.38 5.12 13.23
CA LEU A 154 -3.94 5.39 13.22
C LEU A 154 -3.21 4.46 14.20
N THR A 155 -2.19 3.79 13.69
CA THR A 155 -1.26 3.01 14.51
C THR A 155 0.15 3.57 14.34
N ILE A 156 0.83 3.91 15.44
CA ILE A 156 2.23 4.39 15.43
C ILE A 156 3.11 3.47 16.29
N LYS A 157 4.14 2.88 15.68
CA LYS A 157 5.09 1.96 16.32
C LYS A 157 6.51 2.52 16.28
N SER A 158 7.27 2.28 17.35
CA SER A 158 8.71 2.54 17.46
C SER A 158 9.17 4.00 17.25
N ALA A 159 8.24 4.96 17.23
CA ALA A 159 8.54 6.37 17.02
C ALA A 159 8.47 7.18 18.32
N LYS A 160 9.21 8.28 18.39
CA LYS A 160 8.94 9.34 19.38
C LYS A 160 7.66 10.08 18.96
N LEU A 161 6.63 9.96 19.79
CA LEU A 161 5.32 10.53 19.51
C LEU A 161 5.22 11.98 20.02
N ASN A 162 5.00 12.94 19.12
CA ASN A 162 4.45 14.24 19.47
C ASN A 162 2.92 14.15 19.42
N LEU A 163 2.22 14.61 20.46
CA LEU A 163 0.75 14.62 20.52
C LEU A 163 0.12 15.68 19.61
N ASP A 164 0.88 16.66 19.14
CA ASP A 164 0.37 17.69 18.20
C ASP A 164 -0.12 17.09 16.88
N ILE A 165 0.30 15.87 16.53
CA ILE A 165 -0.17 15.14 15.35
C ILE A 165 -1.69 14.96 15.31
N PHE A 166 -2.36 14.98 16.47
CA PHE A 166 -3.81 14.77 16.54
C PHE A 166 -4.58 15.99 16.04
N ASN A 167 -3.94 17.17 15.99
CA ASN A 167 -4.58 18.40 15.52
C ASN A 167 -4.96 18.32 14.02
N SER A 168 -4.30 17.46 13.24
CA SER A 168 -4.57 17.26 11.82
C SER A 168 -5.47 16.07 11.50
N LEU A 169 -6.03 15.40 12.52
CA LEU A 169 -6.78 14.15 12.37
C LEU A 169 -8.23 14.26 12.92
N PRO A 170 -9.10 15.07 12.28
CA PRO A 170 -10.43 15.40 12.81
C PRO A 170 -11.41 14.22 12.86
N ASN A 171 -11.16 13.15 12.10
CA ASN A 171 -12.04 11.98 11.99
C ASN A 171 -11.46 10.71 12.65
N LEU A 172 -10.37 10.87 13.42
CA LEU A 172 -9.73 9.74 14.10
C LEU A 172 -10.65 9.16 15.18
N LYS A 173 -10.91 7.86 15.08
CA LYS A 173 -11.75 7.09 16.01
C LYS A 173 -10.90 6.12 16.85
N GLU A 174 -9.86 5.57 16.24
CA GLU A 174 -8.99 4.59 16.86
C GLU A 174 -7.53 5.02 16.77
N PHE A 175 -6.85 5.07 17.91
CA PHE A 175 -5.42 5.30 18.01
C PHE A 175 -4.74 4.16 18.77
N GLU A 176 -3.70 3.59 18.19
CA GLU A 176 -2.87 2.57 18.81
C GLU A 176 -1.40 2.99 18.76
N THR A 177 -0.67 2.82 19.87
CA THR A 177 0.77 3.04 19.88
C THR A 177 1.48 2.07 20.81
N ASN A 178 2.71 1.71 20.44
CA ASN A 178 3.62 1.01 21.33
C ASN A 178 4.42 2.06 22.09
N ILE A 179 4.12 2.23 23.38
CA ILE A 179 4.96 3.02 24.28
C ILE A 179 6.10 2.11 24.72
N GLU A 180 7.24 2.14 24.00
CA GLU A 180 8.48 1.63 24.58
C GLU A 180 8.86 2.55 25.75
N LYS A 181 9.02 1.96 26.93
CA LYS A 181 9.37 2.65 28.18
C LYS A 181 10.80 3.17 28.15
#